data_AF-T1AI08-F1
#
_entry.id   AF-T1AI08-F1
#
_cell.length_a   1.000
_cell.length_b   1.000
_cell.length_c   1.000
_cell.angle_alpha   90.00
_cell.angle_beta   90.00
_cell.angle_gamma   90.00
#
_symmetry.space_group_name_H-M   'P 1'
#
loop_
_entity.id
_entity.type
_entity.pdbx_description
1 polymer ?
#
loop_
_entity_poly.entity_id
_entity_poly.type
_entity_poly.pdbx_seq_one_letter_code
_entity_poly.pdbx_strand_id
1 'polypeptide(L)'
;MILQALNRYYERSENLPHKGWVRRGVDYIVVLNEQGECVNLEAVGEQKKGKTIPRDMLVADIGKQAMKHTNSGKDANLLWDNASFVFGAGNKGDAKLSSFIDTLQKWLGGLNDAGVEAVRRFCISLRDHPEVAAALIERFQVKDAFEKRDPVLIFRLVTDMEGIH
;
A
#
# COMPACT_ATOMS: atom_id res chain seq x y z
N MET A 1 11.12 33.12 17.50
CA MET A 1 10.21 31.99 17.81
C MET A 1 10.11 31.06 16.61
N ILE A 2 10.84 29.94 16.64
CA ILE A 2 11.07 29.09 15.46
C ILE A 2 9.81 28.31 15.03
N LEU A 3 8.96 27.91 15.97
CA LEU A 3 7.74 27.12 15.68
C LEU A 3 6.69 27.89 14.89
N GLN A 4 6.49 29.19 15.17
CA GLN A 4 5.58 30.03 14.40
C GLN A 4 6.09 30.26 12.98
N ALA A 5 7.40 30.40 12.79
CA ALA A 5 8.01 30.57 11.47
C ALA A 5 7.91 29.29 10.63
N LEU A 6 8.14 28.12 11.26
CA LEU A 6 7.91 26.81 10.64
C LEU A 6 6.44 26.59 10.27
N ASN A 7 5.51 26.96 11.15
CA ASN A 7 4.07 26.84 10.87
C ASN A 7 3.65 27.72 9.68
N ARG A 8 4.09 28.99 9.67
CA ARG A 8 3.82 29.91 8.54
C ARG A 8 4.47 29.45 7.24
N TYR A 9 5.63 28.78 7.31
CA TYR A 9 6.27 28.17 6.14
C TYR A 9 5.44 26.99 5.63
N TYR A 10 4.94 26.13 6.53
CA TYR A 10 4.08 25.01 6.18
C TYR A 10 2.78 25.47 5.51
N GLU A 11 2.11 26.48 6.08
CA GLU A 11 0.88 27.06 5.55
C GLU A 11 1.05 27.71 4.17
N ARG A 12 2.27 28.13 3.82
CA ARG A 12 2.58 28.80 2.55
C ARG A 12 3.17 27.87 1.48
N SER A 13 3.52 26.64 1.83
CA SER A 13 4.21 25.71 0.93
C SER A 13 3.21 24.74 0.30
N GLU A 14 2.73 25.07 -0.90
CA GLU A 14 1.81 24.23 -1.69
C GLU A 14 2.39 22.83 -2.02
N ASN A 15 3.71 22.67 -1.93
CA ASN A 15 4.41 21.41 -2.19
C ASN A 15 4.48 20.46 -0.99
N LEU A 16 3.98 20.86 0.19
CA LEU A 16 3.94 19.98 1.37
C LEU A 16 2.60 19.23 1.43
N PRO A 17 2.62 17.93 1.79
CA PRO A 17 1.39 17.18 2.02
C PRO A 17 0.50 17.87 3.05
N HIS A 18 -0.82 17.87 2.82
CA HIS A 18 -1.76 18.27 3.86
C HIS A 18 -1.72 17.30 5.03
N LYS A 19 -2.16 17.75 6.21
CA LYS A 19 -2.29 16.88 7.39
C LYS A 19 -3.10 15.62 7.04
N GLY A 20 -2.58 14.45 7.39
CA GLY A 20 -3.18 13.15 7.05
C GLY A 20 -2.68 12.55 5.74
N TRP A 21 -1.71 13.19 5.09
CA TRP A 21 -1.06 12.69 3.88
C TRP A 21 0.46 12.75 4.00
N VAL A 22 1.15 11.86 3.31
CA VAL A 22 2.62 11.83 3.20
C VAL A 22 3.04 11.45 1.79
N ARG A 23 4.22 11.92 1.37
CA ARG A 23 4.87 11.46 0.13
C ARG A 23 5.67 10.19 0.41
N ARG A 24 5.41 9.13 -0.37
CA ARG A 24 6.12 7.86 -0.28
C ARG A 24 6.46 7.35 -1.67
N GLY A 25 7.62 6.72 -1.76
CA GLY A 25 8.00 5.97 -2.94
C GLY A 25 7.16 4.69 -3.04
N VAL A 26 6.36 4.58 -4.10
CA VAL A 26 5.51 3.44 -4.43
C VAL A 26 6.16 2.65 -5.56
N ASP A 27 6.25 1.34 -5.40
CA ASP A 27 6.84 0.43 -6.38
C ASP A 27 5.79 -0.17 -7.30
N TYR A 28 4.66 -0.60 -6.74
CA TYR A 28 3.59 -1.26 -7.49
C TYR A 28 2.19 -0.77 -7.14
N ILE A 29 1.28 -0.91 -8.11
CA ILE A 29 -0.16 -0.78 -7.93
C ILE A 29 -0.78 -2.18 -8.07
N VAL A 30 -1.44 -2.65 -7.02
CA VAL A 30 -2.29 -3.85 -7.04
C VAL A 30 -3.63 -3.46 -7.66
N VAL A 31 -3.89 -3.95 -8.88
CA VAL A 31 -5.12 -3.63 -9.61
C VAL A 31 -6.14 -4.72 -9.32
N LEU A 32 -7.25 -4.33 -8.69
CA LEU A 32 -8.31 -5.22 -8.24
C LEU A 32 -9.58 -5.05 -9.08
N ASN A 33 -10.30 -6.14 -9.34
CA ASN A 33 -11.71 -6.04 -9.71
C ASN A 33 -12.60 -5.86 -8.46
N GLU A 34 -13.90 -5.65 -8.65
CA GLU A 34 -14.86 -5.46 -7.55
C GLU A 34 -14.98 -6.69 -6.62
N GLN A 35 -14.59 -7.87 -7.12
CA GLN A 35 -14.58 -9.12 -6.35
C GLN A 35 -13.34 -9.24 -5.45
N GLY A 36 -12.38 -8.31 -5.57
CA GLY A 36 -11.11 -8.34 -4.83
C GLY A 36 -10.07 -9.27 -5.46
N GLU A 37 -10.25 -9.69 -6.71
CA GLU A 37 -9.27 -10.48 -7.43
C GLU A 37 -8.20 -9.54 -8.02
N CYS A 38 -6.93 -9.90 -7.82
CA CYS A 38 -5.81 -9.19 -8.43
C CYS A 38 -5.70 -9.55 -9.91
N VAL A 39 -6.13 -8.62 -10.77
CA VAL A 39 -6.09 -8.81 -12.23
C VAL A 39 -4.77 -8.36 -12.84
N ASN A 40 -4.09 -7.41 -12.19
CA ASN A 40 -2.80 -6.88 -12.64
C ASN A 40 -1.97 -6.38 -11.45
N LEU A 41 -0.64 -6.41 -11.61
CA LEU A 41 0.31 -5.82 -10.69
C LEU A 41 1.22 -4.89 -11.47
N GLU A 42 0.92 -3.60 -11.45
CA GLU A 42 1.63 -2.61 -12.26
C GLU A 42 2.86 -2.10 -11.54
N ALA A 43 4.04 -2.33 -12.12
CA ALA A 43 5.25 -1.66 -11.67
C ALA A 43 5.20 -0.17 -12.09
N VAL A 44 5.21 0.73 -11.10
CA VAL A 44 5.21 2.18 -11.35
C VAL A 44 6.57 2.83 -11.11
N GLY A 45 7.50 2.10 -10.47
CA GLY A 45 8.88 2.54 -10.33
C GLY A 45 9.67 2.45 -11.64
N GLU A 46 10.66 3.34 -11.80
CA GLU A 46 11.53 3.39 -12.98
C GLU A 46 12.83 2.62 -12.73
N GLN A 47 13.35 1.93 -13.75
CA GLN A 47 14.69 1.35 -13.69
C GLN A 47 15.75 2.40 -14.05
N LYS A 48 16.61 2.75 -13.09
CA LYS A 48 17.75 3.66 -13.30
C LYS A 48 19.04 3.00 -12.81
N LYS A 49 20.00 2.85 -13.73
CA LYS A 49 21.33 2.26 -13.45
C LYS A 49 21.24 0.90 -12.72
N GLY A 50 20.31 0.04 -13.15
CA GLY A 50 20.09 -1.29 -12.56
C GLY A 50 19.41 -1.30 -11.19
N LYS A 51 18.86 -0.16 -10.74
CA LYS A 51 18.06 -0.06 -9.52
C LYS A 51 16.66 0.43 -9.85
N THR A 52 15.66 -0.15 -9.20
CA THR A 52 14.30 0.39 -9.22
C THR A 52 14.23 1.62 -8.33
N ILE A 53 13.77 2.72 -8.90
CA ILE A 53 13.46 3.97 -8.21
C ILE A 53 11.94 4.04 -8.10
N PRO A 54 11.36 3.90 -6.89
CA PRO A 54 9.92 4.00 -6.69
C PRO A 54 9.37 5.35 -7.16
N ARG A 55 8.11 5.37 -7.60
CA ARG A 55 7.41 6.59 -7.99
C ARG A 55 6.96 7.34 -6.73
N ASP A 56 7.28 8.62 -6.63
CA ASP A 56 6.82 9.45 -5.52
C ASP A 56 5.31 9.73 -5.64
N MET A 57 4.52 9.25 -4.67
CA MET A 57 3.07 9.36 -4.65
C MET A 57 2.57 9.83 -3.29
N LEU A 58 1.40 10.48 -3.29
CA LEU A 58 0.72 10.91 -2.07
C LEU A 58 -0.09 9.73 -1.52
N VAL A 59 0.11 9.40 -0.25
CA VAL A 59 -0.57 8.29 0.44
C VAL A 59 -1.05 8.72 1.83
N ALA A 60 -1.99 7.97 2.42
CA ALA A 60 -2.56 8.31 3.71
C ALA A 60 -1.52 8.23 4.84
N ASP A 61 -1.49 9.24 5.71
CA ASP A 61 -0.69 9.25 6.93
C ASP A 61 -1.60 9.10 8.15
N ILE A 62 -1.57 7.90 8.75
CA ILE A 62 -2.32 7.57 9.97
C ILE A 62 -1.41 7.40 11.20
N GLY A 63 -0.14 7.85 11.12
CA GLY A 63 0.79 7.84 12.25
C GLY A 63 2.23 7.49 11.88
N LYS A 64 3.03 7.22 12.91
CA LYS A 64 4.49 7.01 12.78
C LYS A 64 4.87 5.83 11.86
N GLN A 65 3.96 4.86 11.70
CA GLN A 65 4.13 3.73 10.79
C GLN A 65 4.33 4.16 9.33
N ALA A 66 3.81 5.32 8.95
CA ALA A 66 3.98 5.88 7.61
C ALA A 66 5.46 6.22 7.32
N MET A 67 6.27 6.42 8.36
CA MET A 67 7.71 6.60 8.23
C MET A 67 8.47 5.30 8.43
N LYS A 68 8.15 4.57 9.51
CA LYS A 68 8.81 3.32 9.87
C LYS A 68 7.90 2.46 10.75
N HIS A 69 7.77 1.19 10.39
CA HIS A 69 7.07 0.21 11.23
C HIS A 69 7.79 -0.09 12.55
N THR A 70 7.01 -0.40 13.57
CA THR A 70 7.52 -0.96 14.82
C THR A 70 8.11 -2.34 14.60
N ASN A 71 9.00 -2.77 15.51
CA ASN A 71 9.54 -4.14 15.51
C ASN A 71 8.46 -5.22 15.74
N SER A 72 7.26 -4.82 16.19
CA SER A 72 6.15 -5.74 16.39
C SER A 72 5.50 -6.19 15.09
N GLY A 73 5.55 -5.36 14.03
CA GLY A 73 4.88 -5.61 12.76
C GLY A 73 3.34 -5.56 12.86
N LYS A 74 2.80 -4.86 13.86
CA LYS A 74 1.35 -4.74 14.12
C LYS A 74 0.83 -3.31 13.95
N ASP A 75 1.52 -2.53 13.12
CA ASP A 75 1.26 -1.12 12.88
C ASP A 75 1.18 -0.86 11.38
N ALA A 76 0.22 -1.52 10.73
CA ALA A 76 -0.02 -1.38 9.30
C ALA A 76 -0.47 0.03 8.90
N ASN A 77 -0.11 0.44 7.69
CA ASN A 77 -0.59 1.64 7.01
C ASN A 77 -2.01 1.45 6.43
N LEU A 78 -2.65 2.52 5.98
CA LEU A 78 -4.03 2.51 5.49
C LEU A 78 -4.07 2.60 3.96
N LEU A 79 -4.56 1.54 3.29
CA LEU A 79 -4.66 1.42 1.82
C LEU A 79 -3.34 1.47 1.04
N TRP A 80 -2.22 1.34 1.75
CA TRP A 80 -0.89 1.13 1.18
C TRP A 80 -0.02 0.46 2.23
N ASP A 81 0.95 -0.34 1.84
CA ASP A 81 2.01 -0.81 2.74
C ASP A 81 3.11 -1.54 1.96
N ASN A 82 4.16 -1.99 2.65
CA ASN A 82 5.12 -2.94 2.12
C ASN A 82 4.45 -4.28 1.75
N ALA A 83 5.00 -4.98 0.76
CA ALA A 83 4.48 -6.25 0.27
C ALA A 83 4.29 -7.30 1.38
N SER A 84 5.14 -7.30 2.41
CA SER A 84 5.00 -8.21 3.56
C SER A 84 3.76 -7.96 4.42
N PHE A 85 3.23 -6.74 4.44
CA PHE A 85 1.96 -6.40 5.08
C PHE A 85 0.76 -6.69 4.17
N VAL A 86 0.88 -6.45 2.87
CA VAL A 86 -0.23 -6.62 1.92
C VAL A 86 -0.43 -8.09 1.51
N PHE A 87 0.66 -8.82 1.22
CA PHE A 87 0.63 -10.20 0.76
C PHE A 87 0.85 -11.22 1.89
N GLY A 88 1.18 -10.77 3.11
CA GLY A 88 1.49 -11.67 4.21
C GLY A 88 2.73 -12.54 3.96
N ALA A 89 3.65 -12.10 3.11
CA ALA A 89 4.85 -12.85 2.76
C ALA A 89 6.01 -12.59 3.75
N GLY A 90 6.85 -13.60 3.96
CA GLY A 90 8.08 -13.49 4.75
C GLY A 90 7.88 -13.49 6.26
N ASN A 91 8.84 -12.91 6.99
CA ASN A 91 8.87 -12.98 8.45
C ASN A 91 7.65 -12.29 9.09
N LYS A 92 6.92 -13.04 9.93
CA LYS A 92 5.66 -12.61 10.57
C LYS A 92 4.59 -12.15 9.58
N GLY A 93 4.61 -12.67 8.35
CA GLY A 93 3.68 -12.29 7.28
C GLY A 93 2.21 -12.37 7.71
N ASP A 94 1.77 -13.47 8.31
CA ASP A 94 0.38 -13.63 8.79
C ASP A 94 -0.03 -12.55 9.79
N ALA A 95 0.86 -12.18 10.71
CA ALA A 95 0.58 -11.15 11.71
C ALA A 95 0.52 -9.74 11.09
N LYS A 96 1.38 -9.48 10.09
CA LYS A 96 1.37 -8.22 9.34
C LYS A 96 0.12 -8.08 8.48
N LEU A 97 -0.27 -9.13 7.76
CA LEU A 97 -1.50 -9.16 6.98
C LEU A 97 -2.75 -9.00 7.86
N SER A 98 -2.78 -9.70 9.00
CA SER A 98 -3.84 -9.51 9.99
C SER A 98 -3.90 -8.06 10.47
N SER A 99 -2.75 -7.45 10.77
CA SER A 99 -2.70 -6.03 11.14
C SER A 99 -3.18 -5.11 10.03
N PHE A 100 -2.93 -5.42 8.76
CA PHE A 100 -3.40 -4.64 7.63
C PHE A 100 -4.93 -4.71 7.50
N ILE A 101 -5.50 -5.92 7.61
CA ILE A 101 -6.96 -6.13 7.62
C ILE A 101 -7.61 -5.39 8.81
N ASP A 102 -7.03 -5.48 10.01
CA ASP A 102 -7.53 -4.79 11.20
C ASP A 102 -7.52 -3.27 11.02
N THR A 103 -6.46 -2.71 10.39
CA THR A 103 -6.39 -1.28 10.06
C THR A 103 -7.48 -0.87 9.07
N LEU A 104 -7.71 -1.66 8.00
CA LEU A 104 -8.81 -1.40 7.06
C LEU A 104 -10.16 -1.40 7.77
N GLN A 105 -10.42 -2.39 8.63
CA GLN A 105 -11.67 -2.48 9.38
C GLN A 105 -11.85 -1.31 10.36
N LYS A 106 -10.78 -0.93 11.06
CA LYS A 106 -10.80 0.17 12.04
C LYS A 106 -11.15 1.51 11.41
N TRP A 107 -10.56 1.81 10.26
CA TRP A 107 -10.70 3.13 9.63
C TRP A 107 -11.86 3.20 8.63
N LEU A 108 -12.17 2.10 7.95
CA LEU A 108 -13.09 2.06 6.82
C LEU A 108 -14.25 1.06 7.00
N GLY A 109 -14.37 0.44 8.19
CA GLY A 109 -15.39 -0.60 8.48
C GLY A 109 -16.83 -0.17 8.25
N GLY A 110 -17.14 1.11 8.42
CA GLY A 110 -18.48 1.68 8.20
C GLY A 110 -18.72 2.30 6.82
N LEU A 111 -17.73 2.25 5.92
CA LEU A 111 -17.87 2.81 4.58
C LEU A 111 -18.43 1.77 3.62
N ASN A 112 -19.40 2.18 2.81
CA ASN A 112 -19.90 1.40 1.69
C ASN A 112 -19.25 1.91 0.40
N ASP A 113 -18.02 1.46 0.16
CA ASP A 113 -17.20 1.83 -0.99
C ASP A 113 -16.66 0.57 -1.68
N ALA A 114 -16.81 0.50 -3.00
CA ALA A 114 -16.44 -0.68 -3.78
C ALA A 114 -14.93 -0.95 -3.74
N GLY A 115 -14.10 0.11 -3.70
CA GLY A 115 -12.65 -0.01 -3.67
C GLY A 115 -12.17 -0.54 -2.32
N VAL A 116 -12.71 0.02 -1.23
CA VAL A 116 -12.43 -0.47 0.13
C VAL A 116 -12.81 -1.94 0.27
N GLU A 117 -13.97 -2.32 -0.23
CA GLU A 117 -14.46 -3.70 -0.14
C GLU A 117 -13.64 -4.66 -1.00
N ALA A 118 -13.21 -4.26 -2.20
CA ALA A 118 -12.30 -5.05 -3.02
C ALA A 118 -10.96 -5.29 -2.33
N VAL A 119 -10.36 -4.26 -1.73
CA VAL A 119 -9.10 -4.40 -0.96
C VAL A 119 -9.30 -5.34 0.24
N ARG A 120 -10.42 -5.21 0.96
CA ARG A 120 -10.75 -6.10 2.08
C ARG A 120 -10.87 -7.56 1.62
N ARG A 121 -11.62 -7.83 0.56
CA ARG A 121 -11.80 -9.16 -0.03
C ARG A 121 -10.47 -9.76 -0.46
N PHE A 122 -9.64 -8.98 -1.14
CA PHE A 122 -8.29 -9.38 -1.53
C PHE A 122 -7.47 -9.84 -0.33
N CYS A 123 -7.33 -9.00 0.69
CA CYS A 123 -6.51 -9.33 1.87
C CYS A 123 -7.08 -10.51 2.67
N ILE A 124 -8.40 -10.63 2.80
CA ILE A 124 -9.05 -11.78 3.44
C ILE A 124 -8.77 -13.06 2.64
N SER A 125 -8.89 -13.02 1.31
CA SER A 125 -8.56 -14.17 0.47
C SER A 125 -7.11 -14.61 0.65
N LEU A 126 -6.16 -13.68 0.75
CA LEU A 126 -4.75 -14.04 0.97
C LEU A 126 -4.51 -14.66 2.35
N ARG A 127 -5.23 -14.19 3.38
CA ARG A 127 -5.12 -14.74 4.73
C ARG A 127 -5.69 -16.16 4.80
N ASP A 128 -6.86 -16.36 4.19
CA ASP A 128 -7.60 -17.62 4.27
C ASP A 128 -7.03 -18.66 3.29
N HIS A 129 -6.41 -18.20 2.20
CA HIS A 129 -5.78 -19.02 1.15
C HIS A 129 -4.36 -18.53 0.81
N PRO A 130 -3.34 -18.82 1.65
CA PRO A 130 -1.96 -18.35 1.44
C PRO A 130 -1.34 -18.77 0.09
N GLU A 131 -1.80 -19.87 -0.50
CA GLU A 131 -1.42 -20.33 -1.83
C GLU A 131 -1.74 -19.31 -2.94
N VAL A 132 -2.78 -18.48 -2.75
CA VAL A 132 -3.14 -17.41 -3.69
C VAL A 132 -2.03 -16.36 -3.74
N ALA A 133 -1.46 -16.00 -2.59
CA ALA A 133 -0.34 -15.04 -2.54
C ALA A 133 0.88 -15.59 -3.31
N ALA A 134 1.22 -16.87 -3.12
CA ALA A 134 2.31 -17.51 -3.83
C ALA A 134 2.06 -17.56 -5.35
N ALA A 135 0.84 -17.93 -5.76
CA ALA A 135 0.44 -17.97 -7.17
C ALA A 135 0.52 -16.58 -7.84
N LEU A 136 0.11 -15.52 -7.15
CA LEU A 136 0.23 -14.14 -7.67
C LEU A 136 1.69 -13.70 -7.80
N ILE A 137 2.52 -13.99 -6.80
CA ILE A 137 3.96 -13.67 -6.81
C ILE A 137 4.65 -14.35 -8.00
N GLU A 138 4.30 -15.62 -8.27
CA GLU A 138 4.81 -16.37 -9.41
C GLU A 138 4.27 -15.82 -10.74
N ARG A 139 2.95 -15.66 -10.85
CA ARG A 139 2.26 -15.16 -12.06
C ARG A 139 2.83 -13.83 -12.54
N PHE A 140 3.08 -12.89 -11.62
CA PHE A 140 3.64 -11.58 -11.95
C PHE A 140 5.16 -11.52 -11.90
N GLN A 141 5.84 -12.65 -11.64
CA GLN A 141 7.30 -12.77 -11.62
C GLN A 141 7.99 -11.77 -10.66
N VAL A 142 7.36 -11.46 -9.53
CA VAL A 142 7.83 -10.44 -8.57
C VAL A 142 8.56 -11.01 -7.35
N LYS A 143 8.81 -12.32 -7.32
CA LYS A 143 9.44 -13.02 -6.18
C LYS A 143 10.71 -12.32 -5.68
N ASP A 144 11.64 -12.05 -6.60
CA ASP A 144 12.91 -11.40 -6.28
C ASP A 144 12.73 -9.99 -5.69
N ALA A 145 11.77 -9.22 -6.21
CA ALA A 145 11.49 -7.89 -5.68
C ALA A 145 10.90 -7.98 -4.27
N PHE A 146 9.94 -8.88 -4.06
CA PHE A 146 9.22 -9.02 -2.80
C PHE A 146 10.15 -9.53 -1.69
N GLU A 147 10.99 -10.52 -1.98
CA GLU A 147 11.92 -11.08 -0.99
C GLU A 147 13.08 -10.14 -0.65
N LYS A 148 13.62 -9.42 -1.64
CA LYS A 148 14.85 -8.62 -1.44
C LYS A 148 14.59 -7.19 -1.04
N ARG A 149 13.48 -6.59 -1.50
CA ARG A 149 13.20 -5.16 -1.33
C ARG A 149 11.99 -4.86 -0.46
N ASP A 150 11.08 -5.82 -0.29
CA ASP A 150 9.79 -5.62 0.39
C ASP A 150 9.07 -4.34 -0.14
N PRO A 151 8.72 -4.29 -1.44
CA PRO A 151 8.33 -3.07 -2.13
C PRO A 151 7.04 -2.46 -1.58
N VAL A 152 6.88 -1.15 -1.74
CA VAL A 152 5.65 -0.44 -1.30
C VAL A 152 4.57 -0.59 -2.36
N LEU A 153 3.38 -1.01 -1.93
CA LEU A 153 2.22 -1.26 -2.77
C LEU A 153 1.07 -0.31 -2.42
N ILE A 154 0.32 0.10 -3.43
CA ILE A 154 -0.98 0.75 -3.30
C ILE A 154 -2.04 -0.03 -4.09
N PHE A 155 -3.30 0.36 -4.00
CA PHE A 155 -4.41 -0.30 -4.70
C PHE A 155 -5.10 0.64 -5.68
N ARG A 156 -5.73 0.04 -6.70
CA ARG A 156 -6.63 0.73 -7.63
C ARG A 156 -7.69 -0.25 -8.11
N LEU A 157 -8.94 0.20 -8.27
CA LEU A 157 -9.94 -0.61 -8.96
C LEU A 157 -9.74 -0.57 -10.47
N VAL A 158 -10.05 -1.68 -11.16
CA VAL A 158 -10.06 -1.71 -12.63
C VAL A 158 -10.96 -0.63 -13.22
N THR A 159 -12.12 -0.39 -12.60
CA THR A 159 -13.10 0.62 -13.03
C THR A 159 -12.60 2.05 -12.89
N ASP A 160 -11.57 2.28 -12.07
CA ASP A 160 -10.96 3.61 -11.90
C ASP A 160 -9.99 3.94 -13.05
N MET A 161 -9.72 2.98 -13.95
CA MET A 161 -9.02 3.31 -15.19
C MET A 161 -9.99 4.12 -16.07
N GLU A 162 -9.75 5.43 -16.17
CA GLU A 162 -10.35 6.25 -17.22
C GLU A 162 -9.88 5.74 -18.60
N GLY A 163 -10.59 4.74 -19.10
CA GLY A 163 -10.49 4.22 -20.44
C GLY A 163 -11.71 4.68 -21.22
N ILE A 164 -11.50 5.74 -22.00
CA ILE A 164 -12.28 6.19 -23.17
C ILE A 164 -13.31 5.13 -23.61
N HIS A 165 -14.60 5.40 -23.35
CA HIS A 165 -15.71 4.83 -24.13
C HIS A 165 -15.80 5.54 -25.48
#